data_AF-L0W8L3-F1
#
_entry.id   AF-L0W8L3-F1
#
_cell.length_a   1.000
_cell.length_b   1.000
_cell.length_c   1.000
_cell.angle_alpha   90.00
_cell.angle_beta   90.00
_cell.angle_gamma   90.00
#
_symmetry.space_group_name_H-M   'P 1'
#
loop_
_entity.id
_entity.type
_entity.pdbx_description
1 polymer ?
#
loop_
_entity_poly.entity_id
_entity_poly.type
_entity_poly.pdbx_seq_one_letter_code
_entity_poly.pdbx_strand_id
1 'polypeptide(L)'
;MAGLAAGRTRYLRAMAAAGRLAALYARHYRDPDAVHARGADMLARMCRQNGATWVKAAQFFSCRPDVLPADYILAFQTLQNDAQPVPFHRIEHALKKAWGADWRDQLRHIDSEPVAVASIAQVHRATLADGRQVAIKVRLPGVKRLFEQDEKVFEAMASLLAPLVREFDLRQAVQQLLQMTATELDMRNEASNMQRFARLQHHPRIRVPELVKSLSGERVLVTGWEEGERLRPYLDAHPEQAQELLTLLLTSYLQQVTRFGVYQADPHPGNFLVNRDGQVVILDYGAIGILSPDEVRRYSRLLYGLMGFEGDVDIGELFVQAGFKGGSPDTLRELALYVLTDRLNQQGPMAAMANLMDRFRESRISIPDSYIGISRVLITLGGFLMTYQVPFDWTPPERRPARP
;
A
#
# COMPACT_ATOMS: atom_id res chain seq x y z
N MET A 1 17.05 1.49 -29.26
CA MET A 1 17.21 0.03 -29.47
C MET A 1 17.11 -0.77 -28.16
N ALA A 2 17.89 -0.48 -27.11
CA ALA A 2 17.91 -1.28 -25.87
C ALA A 2 16.56 -1.41 -25.13
N GLY A 3 15.71 -0.37 -25.12
CA GLY A 3 14.42 -0.40 -24.42
C GLY A 3 13.37 -1.32 -25.06
N LEU A 4 13.35 -1.47 -26.40
CA LEU A 4 12.38 -2.34 -27.08
C LEU A 4 12.73 -3.83 -26.90
N ALA A 5 14.03 -4.15 -26.86
CA ALA A 5 14.50 -5.50 -26.55
C ALA A 5 14.14 -5.90 -25.11
N ALA A 6 14.31 -4.99 -24.15
CA ALA A 6 13.94 -5.24 -22.75
C ALA A 6 12.44 -5.54 -22.57
N GLY A 7 11.55 -4.77 -23.20
CA GLY A 7 10.11 -5.02 -23.17
C GLY A 7 9.70 -6.37 -23.79
N ARG A 8 10.29 -6.73 -24.93
CA ARG A 8 10.07 -8.04 -25.57
C ARG A 8 10.51 -9.21 -24.68
N THR A 9 11.65 -9.09 -24.01
CA THR A 9 12.12 -10.15 -23.09
C THR A 9 11.21 -10.29 -21.88
N ARG A 10 10.70 -9.20 -21.30
CA ARG A 10 9.75 -9.24 -20.17
C ARG A 10 8.42 -9.89 -20.58
N TYR A 11 7.89 -9.53 -21.75
CA TYR A 11 6.69 -10.14 -22.33
C TYR A 11 6.85 -11.65 -22.53
N LEU A 12 7.96 -12.09 -23.13
CA LEU A 12 8.23 -13.52 -23.32
C LEU A 12 8.31 -14.29 -22.00
N ARG A 13 8.91 -13.71 -20.96
CA ARG A 13 8.92 -14.32 -19.62
C ARG A 13 7.52 -14.43 -19.02
N ALA A 14 6.70 -13.39 -19.18
CA ALA A 14 5.32 -13.39 -18.68
C ALA A 14 4.46 -14.45 -19.40
N MET A 15 4.54 -14.54 -20.72
CA MET A 15 3.85 -15.58 -21.50
C MET A 15 4.35 -16.99 -21.15
N ALA A 16 5.66 -17.18 -20.98
CA ALA A 16 6.22 -18.46 -20.55
C ALA A 16 5.76 -18.84 -19.13
N ALA A 17 5.66 -17.87 -18.21
CA ALA A 17 5.12 -18.09 -16.87
C ALA A 17 3.63 -18.47 -16.93
N ALA A 18 2.82 -17.75 -17.70
CA ALA A 18 1.40 -18.06 -17.90
C ALA A 18 1.18 -19.44 -18.51
N GLY A 19 1.94 -19.82 -19.54
CA GLY A 19 1.87 -21.14 -20.17
C GLY A 19 2.27 -22.27 -19.22
N ARG A 20 3.34 -22.09 -18.43
CA ARG A 20 3.73 -23.04 -17.38
C ARG A 20 2.66 -23.16 -16.30
N LEU A 21 2.02 -22.05 -15.94
CA LEU A 21 0.96 -22.04 -14.94
C LEU A 21 -0.25 -22.83 -15.44
N ALA A 22 -0.71 -22.55 -16.66
CA ALA A 22 -1.79 -23.29 -17.29
C ALA A 22 -1.49 -24.80 -17.37
N ALA A 23 -0.25 -25.18 -17.74
CA ALA A 23 0.17 -26.57 -17.76
C ALA A 23 0.20 -27.21 -16.36
N LEU A 24 0.57 -26.46 -15.32
CA LEU A 24 0.56 -26.91 -13.93
C LEU A 24 -0.88 -27.20 -13.46
N TYR A 25 -1.81 -26.27 -13.70
CA TYR A 25 -3.24 -26.47 -13.41
C TYR A 25 -3.84 -27.64 -14.19
N ALA A 26 -3.48 -27.80 -15.46
CA ALA A 26 -3.98 -28.90 -16.28
C ALA A 26 -3.47 -30.28 -15.80
N ARG A 27 -2.23 -30.36 -15.29
CA ARG A 27 -1.61 -31.64 -14.86
C ARG A 27 -1.98 -32.06 -13.45
N HIS A 28 -2.33 -31.13 -12.58
CA HIS A 28 -2.50 -31.39 -11.13
C HIS A 28 -3.86 -30.92 -10.61
N TYR A 29 -4.90 -30.99 -11.45
CA TYR A 29 -6.27 -30.59 -11.08
C TYR A 29 -6.83 -31.26 -9.81
N ARG A 30 -6.26 -32.40 -9.39
CA ARG A 30 -6.68 -33.16 -8.21
C ARG A 30 -6.10 -32.66 -6.87
N ASP A 31 -5.12 -31.76 -6.89
CA ASP A 31 -4.53 -31.14 -5.69
C ASP A 31 -4.33 -29.64 -5.92
N PRO A 32 -5.38 -28.82 -5.73
CA PRO A 32 -5.34 -27.39 -6.00
C PRO A 32 -4.30 -26.65 -5.16
N ASP A 33 -4.12 -27.01 -3.88
CA ASP A 33 -3.28 -26.28 -2.94
C ASP A 33 -1.79 -26.38 -3.31
N ALA A 34 -1.32 -27.58 -3.65
CA ALA A 34 0.06 -27.77 -4.13
C ALA A 34 0.33 -27.03 -5.46
N VAL A 35 -0.69 -26.87 -6.30
CA VAL A 35 -0.62 -26.09 -7.55
C VAL A 35 -0.56 -24.60 -7.26
N HIS A 36 -1.38 -24.10 -6.34
CA HIS A 36 -1.42 -22.70 -5.95
C HIS A 36 -0.08 -22.24 -5.37
N ALA A 37 0.51 -23.00 -4.43
CA ALA A 37 1.82 -22.68 -3.85
C ALA A 37 2.95 -22.61 -4.89
N ARG A 38 3.05 -23.60 -5.79
CA ARG A 38 4.08 -23.62 -6.86
C ARG A 38 3.85 -22.53 -7.91
N GLY A 39 2.60 -22.26 -8.25
CA GLY A 39 2.21 -21.20 -9.17
C GLY A 39 2.54 -19.80 -8.63
N ALA A 40 2.23 -19.57 -7.36
CA ALA A 40 2.50 -18.34 -6.63
C ALA A 40 3.99 -17.98 -6.62
N ASP A 41 4.83 -18.92 -6.23
CA ASP A 41 6.29 -18.77 -6.19
C ASP A 41 6.88 -18.52 -7.60
N MET A 42 6.36 -19.20 -8.62
CA MET A 42 6.76 -18.95 -10.02
C MET A 42 6.42 -17.53 -10.49
N LEU A 43 5.18 -17.07 -10.24
CA LEU A 43 4.78 -15.72 -10.62
C LEU A 43 5.54 -14.65 -9.82
N ALA A 44 5.77 -14.88 -8.53
CA ALA A 44 6.52 -13.95 -7.69
C ALA A 44 7.95 -13.76 -8.21
N ARG A 45 8.65 -14.85 -8.54
CA ARG A 45 9.97 -14.78 -9.19
C ARG A 45 9.95 -14.03 -10.52
N MET A 46 8.95 -14.28 -11.36
CA MET A 46 8.81 -13.57 -12.64
C MET A 46 8.63 -12.08 -12.42
N CYS A 47 7.77 -11.67 -11.48
CA CYS A 47 7.58 -10.27 -11.12
C CYS A 47 8.87 -9.63 -10.60
N ARG A 48 9.63 -10.33 -9.73
CA ARG A 48 10.94 -9.88 -9.24
C ARG A 48 11.94 -9.67 -10.38
N GLN A 49 12.03 -10.62 -11.30
CA GLN A 49 12.95 -10.58 -12.45
C GLN A 49 12.59 -9.48 -13.45
N ASN A 50 11.31 -9.20 -13.63
CA ASN A 50 10.85 -8.14 -14.54
C ASN A 50 10.94 -6.75 -13.91
N GLY A 51 10.79 -6.64 -12.59
CA GLY A 51 10.91 -5.40 -11.83
C GLY A 51 9.81 -4.37 -12.10
N ALA A 52 9.96 -3.17 -11.52
CA ALA A 52 9.13 -1.99 -11.77
C ALA A 52 7.62 -2.28 -11.77
N THR A 53 6.94 -2.11 -12.91
CA THR A 53 5.50 -2.31 -13.10
C THR A 53 5.02 -3.68 -12.64
N TRP A 54 5.85 -4.73 -12.79
CA TRP A 54 5.49 -6.10 -12.41
C TRP A 54 5.49 -6.32 -10.90
N VAL A 55 6.44 -5.70 -10.19
CA VAL A 55 6.44 -5.69 -8.72
C VAL A 55 5.24 -4.91 -8.20
N LYS A 56 4.92 -3.76 -8.83
CA LYS A 56 3.70 -3.01 -8.51
C LYS A 56 2.42 -3.79 -8.77
N ALA A 57 2.36 -4.53 -9.87
CA ALA A 57 1.24 -5.42 -10.16
C ALA A 57 1.06 -6.47 -9.06
N ALA A 58 2.16 -7.13 -8.66
CA ALA A 58 2.13 -8.10 -7.58
C ALA A 58 1.67 -7.46 -6.25
N GLN A 59 2.18 -6.27 -5.91
CA GLN A 59 1.74 -5.52 -4.73
C GLN A 59 0.24 -5.20 -4.79
N PHE A 60 -0.25 -4.68 -5.92
CA PHE A 60 -1.67 -4.36 -6.11
C PHE A 60 -2.56 -5.60 -5.96
N PHE A 61 -2.22 -6.69 -6.64
CA PHE A 61 -3.02 -7.92 -6.58
C PHE A 61 -2.88 -8.67 -5.25
N SER A 62 -1.77 -8.50 -4.52
CA SER A 62 -1.63 -9.05 -3.16
C SER A 62 -2.63 -8.45 -2.17
N CYS A 63 -3.23 -7.30 -2.50
CA CYS A 63 -4.27 -6.68 -1.71
C CYS A 63 -5.68 -7.02 -2.20
N ARG A 64 -5.82 -7.85 -3.23
CA ARG A 64 -7.10 -8.18 -3.89
C ARG A 64 -7.42 -9.66 -3.74
N PRO A 65 -7.94 -10.05 -2.58
CA PRO A 65 -8.25 -11.44 -2.31
C PRO A 65 -9.55 -11.91 -2.97
N ASP A 66 -10.33 -10.98 -3.51
CA ASP A 66 -11.40 -11.25 -4.47
C ASP A 66 -10.84 -11.83 -5.77
N VAL A 67 -9.53 -11.70 -6.01
CA VAL A 67 -8.89 -12.01 -7.29
C VAL A 67 -7.84 -13.10 -7.21
N LEU A 68 -7.05 -13.16 -6.13
CA LEU A 68 -5.99 -14.15 -5.97
C LEU A 68 -6.21 -15.10 -4.79
N PRO A 69 -5.91 -16.40 -4.93
CA PRO A 69 -5.82 -17.33 -3.81
C PRO A 69 -4.74 -16.92 -2.79
N ALA A 70 -4.89 -17.37 -1.54
CA ALA A 70 -4.04 -16.99 -0.42
C ALA A 70 -2.53 -17.18 -0.69
N ASP A 71 -2.14 -18.30 -1.30
CA ASP A 71 -0.73 -18.58 -1.63
C ASP A 71 -0.08 -17.49 -2.51
N TYR A 72 -0.84 -16.96 -3.48
CA TYR A 72 -0.34 -15.91 -4.37
C TYR A 72 -0.21 -14.57 -3.64
N ILE A 73 -1.18 -14.26 -2.77
CA ILE A 73 -1.12 -13.07 -1.93
C ILE A 73 0.14 -13.10 -1.07
N LEU A 74 0.37 -14.21 -0.36
CA LEU A 74 1.54 -14.39 0.51
C LEU A 74 2.84 -14.29 -0.29
N ALA A 75 2.94 -14.97 -1.43
CA ALA A 75 4.14 -14.91 -2.26
C ALA A 75 4.41 -13.49 -2.79
N PHE A 76 3.38 -12.74 -3.18
CA PHE A 76 3.53 -11.38 -3.69
C PHE A 76 3.87 -10.36 -2.60
N GLN A 77 3.44 -10.58 -1.36
CA GLN A 77 3.86 -9.76 -0.22
C GLN A 77 5.39 -9.80 -0.01
N THR A 78 6.05 -10.92 -0.33
CA THR A 78 7.52 -11.03 -0.25
C THR A 78 8.29 -10.15 -1.24
N LEU A 79 7.62 -9.58 -2.25
CA LEU A 79 8.24 -8.69 -3.24
C LEU A 79 8.38 -7.25 -2.74
N GLN A 80 7.90 -6.96 -1.53
CA GLN A 80 8.10 -5.69 -0.86
C GLN A 80 9.54 -5.62 -0.33
N ASN A 81 10.25 -4.51 -0.61
CA ASN A 81 11.60 -4.17 -0.11
C ASN A 81 12.84 -4.76 -0.84
N ASP A 82 12.70 -5.40 -2.01
CA ASP A 82 13.83 -5.98 -2.77
C ASP A 82 14.44 -5.07 -3.87
N ALA A 83 14.14 -3.76 -3.86
CA ALA A 83 14.57 -2.88 -4.93
C ALA A 83 16.08 -2.58 -4.86
N GLN A 84 16.81 -2.91 -5.93
CA GLN A 84 18.24 -2.63 -6.04
C GLN A 84 18.49 -1.16 -6.39
N PRO A 85 19.46 -0.49 -5.74
CA PRO A 85 19.76 0.91 -6.01
C PRO A 85 20.32 1.10 -7.42
N VAL A 86 19.95 2.21 -8.07
CA VAL A 86 20.57 2.61 -9.34
C VAL A 86 21.82 3.43 -9.05
N PRO A 87 22.92 3.24 -9.81
CA PRO A 87 24.14 4.02 -9.63
C PRO A 87 23.90 5.53 -9.67
N PHE A 88 24.58 6.26 -8.79
CA PHE A 88 24.36 7.70 -8.58
C PHE A 88 24.49 8.54 -9.86
N HIS A 89 25.39 8.20 -10.80
CA HIS A 89 25.53 8.92 -12.08
C HIS A 89 24.21 8.98 -12.90
N ARG A 90 23.33 7.98 -12.74
CA ARG A 90 22.00 7.98 -13.37
C ARG A 90 21.06 8.94 -12.64
N ILE A 91 21.16 9.03 -11.32
CA ILE A 91 20.40 9.98 -10.49
C ILE A 91 20.81 11.41 -10.80
N GLU A 92 22.10 11.69 -10.95
CA GLU A 92 22.57 13.00 -11.40
C GLU A 92 21.93 13.42 -12.73
N HIS A 93 21.75 12.49 -13.66
CA HIS A 93 21.05 12.77 -14.93
C HIS A 93 19.58 13.11 -14.72
N ALA A 94 18.91 12.48 -13.75
CA ALA A 94 17.54 12.83 -13.39
C ALA A 94 17.46 14.21 -12.72
N LEU A 95 18.40 14.54 -11.82
CA LEU A 95 18.51 15.84 -11.16
C LEU A 95 18.81 16.96 -12.17
N LYS A 96 19.74 16.74 -13.10
CA LYS A 96 20.01 17.66 -14.22
C LYS A 96 18.77 17.97 -15.05
N LYS A 97 17.93 16.95 -15.29
CA LYS A 97 16.66 17.12 -16.01
C LYS A 97 15.57 17.81 -15.20
N ALA A 98 15.65 17.75 -13.86
CA ALA A 98 14.67 18.34 -12.97
C ALA A 98 14.98 19.82 -12.67
N TRP A 99 16.26 20.15 -12.44
CA TRP A 99 16.68 21.46 -11.96
C TRP A 99 17.61 22.22 -12.92
N GLY A 100 18.01 21.61 -14.05
CA GLY A 100 18.89 22.23 -15.04
C GLY A 100 20.36 21.78 -14.96
N ALA A 101 21.21 22.35 -15.80
CA ALA A 101 22.63 21.99 -15.88
C ALA A 101 23.35 22.21 -14.53
N ASP A 102 23.01 23.30 -13.85
CA ASP A 102 23.61 23.76 -12.61
C ASP A 102 22.84 23.28 -11.36
N TRP A 103 22.21 22.10 -11.43
CA TRP A 103 21.44 21.52 -10.32
C TRP A 103 22.23 21.44 -9.00
N ARG A 104 23.57 21.39 -9.06
CA ARG A 104 24.46 21.39 -7.91
C ARG A 104 24.39 22.70 -7.12
N ASP A 105 24.06 23.82 -7.74
CA ASP A 105 23.96 25.12 -7.07
C ASP A 105 22.81 25.13 -6.02
N GLN A 106 21.86 24.20 -6.14
CA GLN A 106 20.78 24.03 -5.18
C GLN A 106 21.24 23.31 -3.89
N LEU A 107 22.37 22.62 -3.90
CA LEU A 107 22.81 21.72 -2.83
C LEU A 107 24.25 22.03 -2.38
N ARG A 108 24.48 22.02 -1.06
CA ARG A 108 25.85 21.95 -0.52
C ARG A 108 26.43 20.54 -0.63
N HIS A 109 25.59 19.54 -0.42
CA HIS A 109 26.00 18.13 -0.40
C HIS A 109 24.82 17.21 -0.72
N ILE A 110 25.10 16.07 -1.32
CA ILE A 110 24.16 14.97 -1.54
C ILE A 110 24.90 13.65 -1.39
N ASP A 111 24.34 12.75 -0.59
CA ASP A 111 24.91 11.42 -0.38
C ASP A 111 24.73 10.59 -1.65
N SER A 112 25.82 10.00 -2.15
CA SER A 112 25.77 9.16 -3.35
C SER A 112 25.07 7.82 -3.11
N GLU A 113 25.11 7.36 -1.86
CA GLU A 113 24.38 6.17 -1.41
C GLU A 113 22.93 6.55 -1.06
N PRO A 114 21.93 5.82 -1.58
CA PRO A 114 20.54 6.09 -1.24
C PRO A 114 20.22 5.59 0.18
N VAL A 115 19.42 6.36 0.91
CA VAL A 115 18.90 5.98 2.24
C VAL A 115 17.70 5.04 2.16
N ALA A 116 17.00 5.04 1.02
CA ALA A 116 15.90 4.14 0.75
C ALA A 116 15.74 3.93 -0.76
N VAL A 117 15.33 2.72 -1.15
CA VAL A 117 15.04 2.37 -2.55
C VAL A 117 13.63 1.83 -2.62
N ALA A 118 12.83 2.39 -3.52
CA ALA A 118 11.48 1.97 -3.81
C ALA A 118 11.39 1.44 -5.26
N SER A 119 10.22 0.92 -5.64
CA SER A 119 10.01 0.30 -6.96
C SER A 119 10.21 1.23 -8.15
N ILE A 120 9.98 2.55 -7.98
CA ILE A 120 10.05 3.55 -9.05
C ILE A 120 10.94 4.76 -8.72
N ALA A 121 11.47 4.84 -7.50
CA ALA A 121 12.25 5.97 -7.02
C ALA A 121 13.30 5.52 -5.99
N GLN A 122 14.33 6.34 -5.79
CA GLN A 122 15.27 6.20 -4.67
C GLN A 122 15.42 7.53 -3.94
N VAL A 123 15.67 7.45 -2.64
CA VAL A 123 15.75 8.60 -1.75
C VAL A 123 17.20 8.82 -1.35
N HIS A 124 17.68 10.05 -1.47
CA HIS A 124 19.00 10.47 -1.04
C HIS A 124 18.88 11.52 0.06
N ARG A 125 19.76 11.44 1.05
CA ARG A 125 19.95 12.53 2.01
C ARG A 125 20.79 13.62 1.36
N ALA A 126 20.43 14.87 1.61
CA ALA A 126 21.16 16.02 1.08
C ALA A 126 21.07 17.22 2.02
N THR A 127 21.93 18.20 1.75
CA THR A 127 21.94 19.51 2.39
C THR A 127 21.72 20.56 1.31
N LEU A 128 20.69 21.38 1.44
CA LEU A 128 20.41 22.48 0.52
C LEU A 128 21.48 23.59 0.63
N ALA A 129 21.55 24.46 -0.38
CA ALA A 129 22.39 25.65 -0.39
C ALA A 129 22.17 26.56 0.85
N ASP A 130 20.96 26.60 1.39
CA ASP A 130 20.62 27.35 2.60
C ASP A 130 20.99 26.64 3.92
N GLY A 131 21.50 25.40 3.85
CA GLY A 131 21.92 24.60 5.01
C GLY A 131 20.86 23.63 5.54
N ARG A 132 19.61 23.68 5.07
CA ARG A 132 18.56 22.74 5.51
C ARG A 132 18.88 21.31 5.07
N GLN A 133 18.68 20.36 5.99
CA GLN A 133 18.74 18.93 5.69
C GLN A 133 17.46 18.48 4.99
N VAL A 134 17.57 17.74 3.89
CA VAL A 134 16.44 17.28 3.10
C VAL A 134 16.57 15.82 2.67
N ALA A 135 15.42 15.19 2.43
CA ALA A 135 15.32 13.95 1.68
C ALA A 135 14.92 14.28 0.23
N ILE A 136 15.69 13.79 -0.74
CA ILE A 136 15.43 13.96 -2.18
C ILE A 136 15.01 12.60 -2.75
N LYS A 137 13.71 12.43 -2.98
CA LYS A 137 13.14 11.26 -3.67
C LYS A 137 13.22 11.50 -5.18
N VAL A 138 14.02 10.71 -5.87
CA VAL A 138 14.27 10.83 -7.31
C VAL A 138 13.66 9.65 -8.05
N ARG A 139 12.79 9.92 -9.02
CA ARG A 139 12.23 8.91 -9.91
C ARG A 139 13.35 8.24 -10.72
N LEU A 140 13.38 6.90 -10.74
CA LEU A 140 14.40 6.14 -11.42
C LEU A 140 14.42 6.47 -12.93
N PRO A 141 15.60 6.75 -13.53
CA PRO A 141 15.71 7.07 -14.94
C PRO A 141 15.18 5.94 -15.84
N GLY A 142 14.32 6.29 -16.79
CA GLY A 142 13.79 5.35 -17.78
C GLY A 142 12.58 4.53 -17.31
N VAL A 143 12.20 4.59 -16.02
CA VAL A 143 11.05 3.85 -15.48
C VAL A 143 9.73 4.24 -16.17
N LYS A 144 9.54 5.51 -16.51
CA LYS A 144 8.34 5.98 -17.26
C LYS A 144 8.22 5.31 -18.63
N ARG A 145 9.33 5.26 -19.39
CA ARG A 145 9.36 4.60 -20.70
C ARG A 145 9.17 3.08 -20.58
N LEU A 146 9.67 2.50 -19.49
CA LEU A 146 9.47 1.09 -19.17
C LEU A 146 8.01 0.78 -18.92
N PHE A 147 7.36 1.63 -18.12
CA PHE A 147 5.94 1.57 -17.81
C PHE A 147 5.09 1.68 -19.07
N GLU A 148 5.31 2.66 -19.95
CA GLU A 148 4.58 2.82 -21.22
C GLU A 148 4.68 1.57 -22.14
N GLN A 149 5.74 0.76 -22.00
CA GLN A 149 5.87 -0.51 -22.72
C GLN A 149 5.14 -1.64 -22.00
N ASP A 150 5.27 -1.71 -20.69
CA ASP A 150 4.62 -2.73 -19.86
C ASP A 150 3.10 -2.54 -19.88
N GLU A 151 2.60 -1.30 -19.92
CA GLU A 151 1.19 -0.94 -20.04
C GLU A 151 0.51 -1.70 -21.19
N LYS A 152 1.08 -1.63 -22.39
CA LYS A 152 0.58 -2.36 -23.57
C LYS A 152 0.59 -3.87 -23.39
N VAL A 153 1.58 -4.40 -22.67
CA VAL A 153 1.67 -5.82 -22.36
C VAL A 153 0.56 -6.23 -21.39
N PHE A 154 0.34 -5.45 -20.34
CA PHE A 154 -0.72 -5.69 -19.36
C PHE A 154 -2.10 -5.63 -20.01
N GLU A 155 -2.38 -4.64 -20.86
CA GLU A 155 -3.64 -4.53 -21.60
C GLU A 155 -3.89 -5.73 -22.53
N ALA A 156 -2.85 -6.16 -23.27
CA ALA A 156 -2.93 -7.32 -24.15
C ALA A 156 -3.17 -8.62 -23.36
N MET A 157 -2.46 -8.81 -22.24
CA MET A 157 -2.64 -9.97 -21.36
C MET A 157 -4.03 -9.97 -20.72
N ALA A 158 -4.50 -8.83 -20.23
CA ALA A 158 -5.85 -8.70 -19.66
C ALA A 158 -6.92 -9.06 -20.70
N SER A 159 -6.75 -8.59 -21.94
CA SER A 159 -7.68 -8.89 -23.03
C SER A 159 -7.72 -10.38 -23.39
N LEU A 160 -6.56 -11.05 -23.36
CA LEU A 160 -6.41 -12.47 -23.65
C LEU A 160 -6.92 -13.38 -22.51
N LEU A 161 -6.69 -12.99 -21.26
CA LEU A 161 -7.02 -13.79 -20.08
C LEU A 161 -8.42 -13.52 -19.54
N ALA A 162 -9.03 -12.36 -19.83
CA ALA A 162 -10.38 -12.03 -19.36
C ALA A 162 -11.44 -13.10 -19.68
N PRO A 163 -11.46 -13.78 -20.85
CA PRO A 163 -12.42 -14.84 -21.10
C PRO A 163 -12.28 -16.08 -20.20
N LEU A 164 -11.10 -16.29 -19.60
CA LEU A 164 -10.80 -17.40 -18.71
C LEU A 164 -11.21 -17.12 -17.26
N VAL A 165 -11.49 -15.87 -16.92
CA VAL A 165 -11.83 -15.44 -15.56
C VAL A 165 -13.17 -14.71 -15.60
N ARG A 166 -14.25 -15.43 -15.30
CA ARG A 166 -15.63 -14.93 -15.42
C ARG A 166 -16.14 -14.30 -14.13
N GLU A 167 -15.46 -14.57 -13.03
CA GLU A 167 -15.84 -14.21 -11.68
C GLU A 167 -15.49 -12.75 -11.35
N PHE A 168 -14.53 -12.14 -12.06
CA PHE A 168 -14.14 -10.74 -11.86
C PHE A 168 -13.71 -10.06 -13.16
N ASP A 169 -13.85 -8.72 -13.22
CA ASP A 169 -13.41 -7.94 -14.38
C ASP A 169 -11.89 -7.71 -14.34
N LEU A 170 -11.15 -8.62 -14.98
CA LEU A 170 -9.70 -8.53 -15.13
C LEU A 170 -9.25 -7.29 -15.90
N ARG A 171 -10.05 -6.79 -16.85
CA ARG A 171 -9.68 -5.61 -17.64
C ARG A 171 -9.75 -4.37 -16.77
N GLN A 172 -10.83 -4.21 -16.02
CA GLN A 172 -11.00 -3.10 -15.08
C GLN A 172 -9.87 -3.11 -14.03
N ALA A 173 -9.56 -4.28 -13.46
CA ALA A 173 -8.49 -4.43 -12.49
C ALA A 173 -7.13 -3.96 -13.01
N VAL A 174 -6.78 -4.38 -14.22
CA VAL A 174 -5.52 -4.00 -14.86
C VAL A 174 -5.51 -2.51 -15.20
N GLN A 175 -6.62 -1.95 -15.67
CA GLN A 175 -6.73 -0.50 -15.90
C GLN A 175 -6.52 0.31 -14.61
N GLN A 176 -7.12 -0.12 -13.49
CA GLN A 176 -6.92 0.50 -12.18
C GLN A 176 -5.45 0.47 -11.75
N LEU A 177 -4.78 -0.69 -11.88
CA LEU A 177 -3.35 -0.84 -11.59
C LEU A 177 -2.50 0.13 -12.44
N LEU A 178 -2.77 0.19 -13.75
CA LEU A 178 -2.03 1.04 -14.68
C LEU A 178 -2.23 2.52 -14.35
N GLN A 179 -3.47 2.94 -14.09
CA GLN A 179 -3.78 4.32 -13.70
C GLN A 179 -3.12 4.71 -12.37
N MET A 180 -3.13 3.82 -11.38
CA MET A 180 -2.47 4.05 -10.09
C MET A 180 -0.95 4.18 -10.28
N THR A 181 -0.35 3.28 -11.05
CA THR A 181 1.09 3.31 -11.34
C THR A 181 1.49 4.56 -12.13
N ALA A 182 0.68 4.98 -13.11
CA ALA A 182 0.90 6.20 -13.87
C ALA A 182 0.86 7.46 -12.99
N THR A 183 -0.08 7.50 -12.04
CA THR A 183 -0.17 8.58 -11.04
C THR A 183 1.11 8.66 -10.20
N GLU A 184 1.61 7.52 -9.72
CA GLU A 184 2.83 7.48 -8.91
C GLU A 184 4.10 7.86 -9.68
N LEU A 185 4.11 7.71 -11.02
CA LEU A 185 5.25 8.13 -11.82
C LEU A 185 5.43 9.66 -11.85
N ASP A 186 4.43 10.46 -11.50
CA ASP A 186 4.56 11.91 -11.41
C ASP A 186 4.64 12.36 -9.95
N MET A 187 5.84 12.74 -9.52
CA MET A 187 6.12 13.12 -8.13
C MET A 187 5.32 14.37 -7.67
N ARG A 188 4.73 15.13 -8.60
CA ARG A 188 3.82 16.25 -8.27
C ARG A 188 2.53 15.76 -7.60
N ASN A 189 2.07 14.56 -7.95
CA ASN A 189 0.88 13.97 -7.34
C ASN A 189 1.14 13.68 -5.85
N GLU A 190 2.28 13.06 -5.54
CA GLU A 190 2.69 12.82 -4.14
C GLU A 190 2.90 14.13 -3.38
N ALA A 191 3.53 15.15 -3.99
CA ALA A 191 3.67 16.47 -3.40
C ALA A 191 2.30 17.11 -3.05
N SER A 192 1.33 17.02 -3.97
CA SER A 192 -0.03 17.53 -3.77
C SER A 192 -0.76 16.77 -2.67
N ASN A 193 -0.63 15.43 -2.64
CA ASN A 193 -1.21 14.58 -1.60
C ASN A 193 -0.66 14.93 -0.22
N MET A 194 0.65 15.09 -0.11
CA MET A 194 1.32 15.52 1.12
C MET A 194 0.84 16.88 1.59
N GLN A 195 0.71 17.86 0.69
CA GLN A 195 0.17 19.18 1.05
C GLN A 195 -1.27 19.12 1.53
N ARG A 196 -2.10 18.30 0.89
CA ARG A 196 -3.48 18.07 1.31
C ARG A 196 -3.52 17.45 2.71
N PHE A 197 -2.68 16.44 2.93
CA PHE A 197 -2.61 15.73 4.20
C PHE A 197 -2.07 16.64 5.32
N ALA A 198 -1.02 17.42 5.07
CA ALA A 198 -0.38 18.32 6.04
C ALA A 198 -1.30 19.44 6.57
N ARG A 199 -2.37 19.78 5.85
CA ARG A 199 -3.37 20.80 6.27
C ARG A 199 -4.42 20.26 7.24
N LEU A 200 -4.51 18.94 7.38
CA LEU A 200 -5.48 18.29 8.27
C LEU A 200 -5.02 18.44 9.73
N GLN A 201 -5.99 18.44 10.64
CA GLN A 201 -5.77 18.65 12.07
C GLN A 201 -5.36 17.33 12.75
N HIS A 202 -4.15 16.89 12.46
CA HIS A 202 -3.56 15.68 13.03
C HIS A 202 -3.25 15.83 14.52
N HIS A 203 -3.13 14.70 15.21
CA HIS A 203 -2.60 14.67 16.57
C HIS A 203 -1.18 15.27 16.61
N PRO A 204 -0.75 16.01 17.67
CA PRO A 204 0.57 16.65 17.75
C PRO A 204 1.77 15.69 17.62
N ARG A 205 1.56 14.40 17.85
CA ARG A 205 2.56 13.34 17.67
C ARG A 205 2.54 12.66 16.30
N ILE A 206 1.69 13.10 15.38
CA ILE A 206 1.71 12.68 13.97
C ILE A 206 2.38 13.79 13.16
N ARG A 207 3.51 13.46 12.52
CA ARG A 207 4.34 14.41 11.82
C ARG A 207 4.31 14.15 10.31
N VAL A 208 4.11 15.22 9.55
CA VAL A 208 4.27 15.24 8.10
C VAL A 208 5.54 16.03 7.79
N PRO A 209 6.50 15.47 7.04
CA PRO A 209 7.70 16.21 6.64
C PRO A 209 7.36 17.49 5.89
N GLU A 210 8.17 18.54 6.07
CA GLU A 210 7.98 19.80 5.34
C GLU A 210 8.24 19.60 3.84
N LEU A 211 7.30 19.99 2.97
CA LEU A 211 7.51 19.95 1.53
C LEU A 211 8.33 21.16 1.05
N VAL A 212 9.47 20.91 0.41
CA VAL A 212 10.23 21.94 -0.31
C VAL A 212 9.68 22.07 -1.73
N LYS A 213 8.57 22.82 -1.85
CA LYS A 213 7.79 22.93 -3.09
C LYS A 213 8.61 23.46 -4.28
N SER A 214 9.52 24.41 -4.04
CA SER A 214 10.33 25.05 -5.09
C SER A 214 11.28 24.07 -5.81
N LEU A 215 11.69 22.99 -5.13
CA LEU A 215 12.59 21.97 -5.68
C LEU A 215 11.85 20.68 -6.07
N SER A 216 10.52 20.63 -5.88
CA SER A 216 9.68 19.48 -6.21
C SER A 216 9.01 19.65 -7.57
N GLY A 217 8.94 18.58 -8.36
CA GLY A 217 8.40 18.60 -9.72
C GLY A 217 8.08 17.19 -10.23
N GLU A 218 7.99 17.00 -11.55
CA GLU A 218 7.58 15.70 -12.14
C GLU A 218 8.52 14.52 -11.80
N ARG A 219 9.81 14.81 -11.59
CA ARG A 219 10.89 13.80 -11.46
C ARG A 219 11.43 13.66 -10.04
N VAL A 220 11.24 14.68 -9.22
CA VAL A 220 11.90 14.82 -7.92
C VAL A 220 10.89 15.35 -6.92
N LEU A 221 10.88 14.77 -5.74
CA LEU A 221 10.16 15.25 -4.56
C LEU A 221 11.19 15.55 -3.48
N VAL A 222 11.13 16.74 -2.89
CA VAL A 222 12.06 17.17 -1.84
C VAL A 222 11.27 17.48 -0.57
N THR A 223 11.63 16.81 0.52
CA THR A 223 11.05 17.04 1.84
C THR A 223 12.13 17.38 2.86
N GLY A 224 11.73 17.97 3.99
CA GLY A 224 12.58 18.05 5.17
C GLY A 224 13.09 16.67 5.56
N TRP A 225 14.35 16.63 6.01
CA TRP A 225 14.93 15.41 6.57
C TRP A 225 14.40 15.19 7.99
N GLU A 226 13.92 13.98 8.26
CA GLU A 226 13.40 13.59 9.57
C GLU A 226 14.36 12.54 10.16
N GLU A 227 15.04 12.91 11.25
CA GLU A 227 15.94 12.00 11.97
C GLU A 227 15.14 11.10 12.91
N GLY A 228 15.30 9.79 12.77
CA GLY A 228 14.67 8.80 13.63
C GLY A 228 14.84 7.37 13.14
N GLU A 229 14.16 6.46 13.80
CA GLU A 229 14.23 5.03 13.53
C GLU A 229 12.94 4.53 12.88
N ARG A 230 13.03 3.55 11.97
CA ARG A 230 11.84 2.94 11.36
C ARG A 230 10.99 2.30 12.45
N LEU A 231 9.66 2.39 12.31
CA LEU A 231 8.73 1.96 13.35
C LEU A 231 8.97 0.52 13.85
N ARG A 232 9.17 -0.45 12.96
CA ARG A 232 9.42 -1.86 13.35
C ARG A 232 10.67 -2.01 14.23
N PRO A 233 11.89 -1.69 13.75
CA PRO A 233 13.10 -1.74 14.59
C PRO A 233 12.97 -1.00 15.91
N TYR A 234 12.34 0.18 15.90
CA TYR A 234 12.12 0.96 17.11
C TYR A 234 11.24 0.23 18.12
N LEU A 235 10.13 -0.39 17.68
CA LEU A 235 9.26 -1.17 18.55
C LEU A 235 9.90 -2.48 19.02
N ASP A 236 10.77 -3.08 18.20
CA ASP A 236 11.54 -4.26 18.59
C ASP A 236 12.55 -3.93 19.71
N ALA A 237 13.16 -2.73 19.66
CA ALA A 237 14.06 -2.22 20.69
C ALA A 237 13.32 -1.66 21.92
N HIS A 238 12.11 -1.14 21.74
CA HIS A 238 11.30 -0.46 22.75
C HIS A 238 9.87 -1.01 22.83
N PRO A 239 9.69 -2.29 23.18
CA PRO A 239 8.37 -2.94 23.20
C PRO A 239 7.39 -2.28 24.18
N GLU A 240 7.90 -1.63 25.24
CA GLU A 240 7.09 -0.86 26.20
C GLU A 240 6.35 0.33 25.56
N GLN A 241 6.84 0.85 24.43
CA GLN A 241 6.21 1.96 23.71
C GLN A 241 5.20 1.50 22.65
N ALA A 242 5.14 0.19 22.37
CA ALA A 242 4.28 -0.34 21.32
C ALA A 242 2.81 -0.03 21.55
N GLN A 243 2.33 -0.16 22.78
CA GLN A 243 0.93 0.13 23.10
C GLN A 243 0.58 1.58 22.78
N GLU A 244 1.42 2.53 23.17
CA GLU A 244 1.16 3.96 22.97
C GLU A 244 1.24 4.36 21.49
N LEU A 245 2.29 3.94 20.79
CA LEU A 245 2.54 4.32 19.40
C LEU A 245 1.55 3.67 18.43
N LEU A 246 1.22 2.39 18.63
CA LEU A 246 0.27 1.70 17.77
C LEU A 246 -1.17 2.17 18.02
N THR A 247 -1.51 2.49 19.28
CA THR A 247 -2.80 3.12 19.58
C THR A 247 -2.90 4.50 18.93
N LEU A 248 -1.83 5.31 18.99
CA LEU A 248 -1.76 6.61 18.32
C LEU A 248 -1.96 6.48 16.80
N LEU A 249 -1.27 5.51 16.16
CA LEU A 249 -1.40 5.23 14.74
C LEU A 249 -2.82 4.80 14.36
N LEU A 250 -3.39 3.82 15.08
CA LEU A 250 -4.76 3.37 14.87
C LEU A 250 -5.74 4.54 15.00
N THR A 251 -5.63 5.33 16.05
CA THR A 251 -6.46 6.52 16.26
C THR A 251 -6.30 7.54 15.13
N SER A 252 -5.08 7.79 14.64
CA SER A 252 -4.84 8.67 13.49
C SER A 252 -5.55 8.16 12.24
N TYR A 253 -5.50 6.85 11.97
CA TYR A 253 -6.17 6.26 10.81
C TYR A 253 -7.70 6.28 10.91
N LEU A 254 -8.25 6.05 12.10
CA LEU A 254 -9.67 6.24 12.33
C LEU A 254 -10.07 7.68 12.02
N GLN A 255 -9.34 8.67 12.54
CA GLN A 255 -9.60 10.09 12.26
C GLN A 255 -9.53 10.42 10.76
N GLN A 256 -8.56 9.83 10.04
CA GLN A 256 -8.42 10.00 8.59
C GLN A 256 -9.66 9.53 7.81
N VAL A 257 -10.24 8.39 8.20
CA VAL A 257 -11.44 7.83 7.56
C VAL A 257 -12.71 8.54 8.02
N THR A 258 -12.90 8.70 9.33
CA THR A 258 -14.17 9.12 9.92
C THR A 258 -14.38 10.63 9.95
N ARG A 259 -13.29 11.41 9.88
CA ARG A 259 -13.34 12.88 9.98
C ARG A 259 -12.76 13.58 8.76
N PHE A 260 -11.59 13.18 8.29
CA PHE A 260 -10.94 13.90 7.19
C PHE A 260 -11.49 13.51 5.81
N GLY A 261 -11.97 12.27 5.65
CA GLY A 261 -12.28 11.72 4.33
C GLY A 261 -11.06 11.64 3.42
N VAL A 262 -9.86 11.68 4.02
CA VAL A 262 -8.58 11.57 3.33
C VAL A 262 -7.70 10.70 4.19
N TYR A 263 -7.31 9.54 3.67
CA TYR A 263 -6.51 8.57 4.39
C TYR A 263 -5.28 8.16 3.61
N GLN A 264 -4.19 7.89 4.31
CA GLN A 264 -2.98 7.33 3.72
C GLN A 264 -3.28 5.88 3.34
N ALA A 265 -3.17 5.52 2.06
CA ALA A 265 -3.66 4.22 1.60
C ALA A 265 -2.63 3.10 1.76
N ASP A 266 -1.34 3.41 1.98
CA ASP A 266 -0.25 2.44 2.07
C ASP A 266 0.39 2.38 3.48
N PRO A 267 -0.22 1.65 4.42
CA PRO A 267 0.22 1.55 5.82
C PRO A 267 1.51 0.73 5.97
N HIS A 268 2.30 0.55 4.90
CA HIS A 268 3.50 -0.27 4.96
C HIS A 268 4.43 0.26 6.07
N PRO A 269 4.99 -0.60 6.92
CA PRO A 269 5.72 -0.16 8.11
C PRO A 269 6.99 0.62 7.80
N GLY A 270 7.57 0.37 6.63
CA GLY A 270 8.68 1.17 6.12
C GLY A 270 8.31 2.64 5.89
N ASN A 271 7.03 2.98 5.80
CA ASN A 271 6.55 4.36 5.60
C ASN A 271 6.43 5.15 6.92
N PHE A 272 6.70 4.52 8.07
CA PHE A 272 6.68 5.17 9.38
C PHE A 272 8.06 5.21 10.03
N LEU A 273 8.34 6.34 10.67
CA LEU A 273 9.54 6.58 11.45
C LEU A 273 9.15 7.20 12.80
N VAL A 274 9.84 6.82 13.86
CA VAL A 274 9.73 7.47 15.17
C VAL A 274 10.91 8.41 15.31
N ASN A 275 10.62 9.72 15.39
CA ASN A 275 11.66 10.73 15.53
C ASN A 275 12.12 10.87 16.99
N ARG A 276 13.17 11.67 17.22
CA ARG A 276 13.75 11.88 18.56
C ARG A 276 12.78 12.50 19.57
N ASP A 277 11.74 13.17 19.10
CA ASP A 277 10.69 13.78 19.93
C ASP A 277 9.55 12.78 20.25
N GLY A 278 9.69 11.51 19.86
CA GLY A 278 8.68 10.47 20.06
C GLY A 278 7.44 10.65 19.20
N GLN A 279 7.54 11.39 18.09
CA GLN A 279 6.48 11.57 17.10
C GLN A 279 6.58 10.49 16.02
N VAL A 280 5.43 10.06 15.51
CA VAL A 280 5.35 9.17 14.34
C VAL A 280 5.31 10.01 13.07
N VAL A 281 6.37 9.93 12.29
CA VAL A 281 6.54 10.58 10.99
C VAL A 281 6.00 9.65 9.89
N ILE A 282 5.11 10.17 9.05
CA ILE A 282 4.61 9.46 7.87
C ILE A 282 5.38 9.95 6.64
N LEU A 283 5.99 9.03 5.90
CA LEU A 283 6.97 9.37 4.85
C LEU A 283 6.44 9.23 3.42
N ASP A 284 5.45 8.38 3.18
CA ASP A 284 4.93 8.11 1.82
C ASP A 284 3.49 8.59 1.65
N TYR A 285 3.29 9.46 0.66
CA TYR A 285 2.01 10.02 0.25
C TYR A 285 1.67 9.72 -1.22
N GLY A 286 2.36 8.76 -1.82
CA GLY A 286 2.15 8.33 -3.20
C GLY A 286 0.74 7.79 -3.43
N ALA A 287 0.15 7.17 -2.40
CA ALA A 287 -1.23 6.71 -2.41
C ALA A 287 -2.01 7.27 -1.21
N ILE A 288 -3.02 8.10 -1.51
CA ILE A 288 -4.05 8.49 -0.54
C ILE A 288 -5.42 8.09 -1.08
N GLY A 289 -6.31 7.63 -0.19
CA GLY A 289 -7.72 7.46 -0.49
C GLY A 289 -8.48 8.75 -0.19
N ILE A 290 -9.44 9.08 -1.05
CA ILE A 290 -10.34 10.23 -0.89
C ILE A 290 -11.76 9.68 -0.82
N LEU A 291 -12.47 10.04 0.25
CA LEU A 291 -13.82 9.64 0.52
C LEU A 291 -14.76 10.81 0.28
N SER A 292 -15.89 10.55 -0.36
CA SER A 292 -17.01 11.49 -0.39
C SER A 292 -17.58 11.70 1.01
N PRO A 293 -18.27 12.82 1.28
CA PRO A 293 -18.93 13.06 2.57
C PRO A 293 -19.89 11.93 2.95
N ASP A 294 -20.52 11.28 1.98
CA ASP A 294 -21.43 10.16 2.20
C ASP A 294 -20.68 8.88 2.59
N GLU A 295 -19.56 8.59 1.93
CA GLU A 295 -18.68 7.49 2.32
C GLU A 295 -18.12 7.68 3.73
N VAL A 296 -17.70 8.91 4.08
CA VAL A 296 -17.25 9.22 5.45
C VAL A 296 -18.36 8.88 6.44
N ARG A 297 -19.60 9.31 6.21
CA ARG A 297 -20.72 8.98 7.14
C ARG A 297 -20.96 7.48 7.24
N ARG A 298 -20.98 6.76 6.12
CA ARG A 298 -21.28 5.32 6.09
C ARG A 298 -20.16 4.49 6.71
N TYR A 299 -18.91 4.81 6.41
CA TYR A 299 -17.75 4.13 7.01
C TYR A 299 -17.55 4.51 8.48
N SER A 300 -17.83 5.74 8.89
CA SER A 300 -17.89 6.10 10.31
C SER A 300 -18.89 5.23 11.06
N ARG A 301 -20.12 5.12 10.56
CA ARG A 301 -21.16 4.31 11.20
C ARG A 301 -20.78 2.83 11.24
N LEU A 302 -20.23 2.29 10.15
CA LEU A 302 -19.73 0.92 10.12
C LEU A 302 -18.62 0.70 11.15
N LEU A 303 -17.60 1.56 11.19
CA LEU A 303 -16.49 1.43 12.13
C LEU A 303 -16.95 1.57 13.58
N TYR A 304 -17.79 2.57 13.89
CA TYR A 304 -18.34 2.75 15.25
C TYR A 304 -19.25 1.59 15.68
N GLY A 305 -20.04 1.04 14.75
CA GLY A 305 -20.87 -0.15 14.99
C GLY A 305 -20.05 -1.41 15.22
N LEU A 306 -19.02 -1.65 14.40
CA LEU A 306 -18.06 -2.76 14.61
C LEU A 306 -17.35 -2.65 15.96
N MET A 307 -17.10 -1.43 16.42
CA MET A 307 -16.47 -1.16 17.70
C MET A 307 -17.40 -1.29 18.92
N GLY A 308 -18.71 -1.49 18.71
CA GLY A 308 -19.70 -1.54 19.79
C GLY A 308 -20.00 -0.18 20.45
N PHE A 309 -19.73 0.95 19.77
CA PHE A 309 -20.06 2.29 20.31
C PHE A 309 -21.49 2.74 20.04
N GLU A 310 -22.12 2.13 19.04
CA GLU A 310 -23.56 2.15 18.84
C GLU A 310 -24.07 0.82 19.39
N GLY A 311 -25.10 0.79 20.23
CA GLY A 311 -25.52 -0.37 21.03
C GLY A 311 -25.82 -1.67 20.25
N ASP A 312 -27.07 -2.12 20.23
CA ASP A 312 -27.44 -3.31 19.45
C ASP A 312 -27.76 -2.88 18.00
N VAL A 313 -26.72 -2.82 17.16
CA VAL A 313 -26.84 -2.42 15.75
C VAL A 313 -26.78 -3.65 14.87
N ASP A 314 -27.64 -3.71 13.84
CA ASP A 314 -27.52 -4.74 12.82
C ASP A 314 -26.28 -4.47 11.95
N ILE A 315 -25.21 -5.19 12.26
CA ILE A 315 -23.93 -5.05 11.55
C ILE A 315 -24.09 -5.43 10.07
N GLY A 316 -24.95 -6.40 9.75
CA GLY A 316 -25.25 -6.76 8.35
C GLY A 316 -25.83 -5.58 7.58
N GLU A 317 -26.74 -4.82 8.20
CA GLU A 317 -27.29 -3.60 7.62
C GLU A 317 -26.23 -2.51 7.43
N LEU A 318 -25.28 -2.37 8.36
CA LEU A 318 -24.17 -1.42 8.23
C LEU A 318 -23.24 -1.75 7.05
N PHE A 319 -22.98 -3.04 6.78
CA PHE A 319 -22.23 -3.46 5.59
C PHE A 319 -22.98 -3.12 4.30
N VAL A 320 -24.30 -3.37 4.25
CA VAL A 320 -25.13 -2.99 3.09
C VAL A 320 -25.10 -1.47 2.88
N GLN A 321 -25.28 -0.68 3.95
CA GLN A 321 -25.18 0.78 3.89
C GLN A 321 -23.79 1.25 3.47
N ALA A 322 -22.72 0.57 3.89
CA ALA A 322 -21.36 0.86 3.46
C ALA A 322 -21.11 0.57 1.97
N GLY A 323 -22.06 -0.07 1.27
CA GLY A 323 -22.03 -0.28 -0.18
C GLY A 323 -21.63 -1.69 -0.60
N PHE A 324 -21.53 -2.63 0.35
CA PHE A 324 -21.31 -4.04 0.03
C PHE A 324 -22.55 -4.60 -0.67
N LYS A 325 -22.34 -5.38 -1.72
CA LYS A 325 -23.42 -5.98 -2.53
C LYS A 325 -23.23 -7.48 -2.62
N GLY A 326 -24.31 -8.26 -2.65
CA GLY A 326 -24.24 -9.72 -2.63
C GLY A 326 -24.09 -10.27 -1.22
N GLY A 327 -24.30 -11.59 -1.06
CA GLY A 327 -24.52 -12.21 0.25
C GLY A 327 -25.88 -11.84 0.86
N SER A 328 -26.42 -12.68 1.75
CA SER A 328 -27.55 -12.26 2.58
C SER A 328 -27.06 -11.34 3.71
N PRO A 329 -27.91 -10.48 4.30
CA PRO A 329 -27.57 -9.74 5.51
C PRO A 329 -27.02 -10.64 6.63
N ASP A 330 -27.53 -11.87 6.75
CA ASP A 330 -27.02 -12.88 7.68
C ASP A 330 -25.59 -13.32 7.35
N THR A 331 -25.26 -13.46 6.07
CA THR A 331 -23.89 -13.78 5.62
C THR A 331 -22.93 -12.66 6.00
N LEU A 332 -23.32 -11.40 5.77
CA LEU A 332 -22.52 -10.23 6.13
C LEU A 332 -22.37 -10.11 7.66
N ARG A 333 -23.41 -10.43 8.42
CA ARG A 333 -23.39 -10.49 9.88
C ARG A 333 -22.44 -11.58 10.38
N GLU A 334 -22.49 -12.79 9.82
CA GLU A 334 -21.57 -13.88 10.18
C GLU A 334 -20.11 -13.52 9.90
N LEU A 335 -19.84 -12.90 8.75
CA LEU A 335 -18.50 -12.41 8.38
C LEU A 335 -18.02 -11.31 9.34
N ALA A 336 -18.91 -10.40 9.73
CA ALA A 336 -18.60 -9.36 10.70
C ALA A 336 -18.31 -9.94 12.09
N LEU A 337 -19.13 -10.88 12.56
CA LEU A 337 -18.91 -11.58 13.82
C LEU A 337 -17.61 -12.39 13.78
N TYR A 338 -17.22 -12.96 12.63
CA TYR A 338 -15.92 -13.62 12.46
C TYR A 338 -14.73 -12.65 12.63
N VAL A 339 -14.86 -11.40 12.18
CA VAL A 339 -13.85 -10.34 12.35
C VAL A 339 -13.84 -9.80 13.79
N LEU A 340 -14.99 -9.72 14.44
CA LEU A 340 -15.14 -9.12 15.78
C LEU A 340 -14.88 -10.10 16.93
N THR A 341 -15.19 -11.37 16.73
CA THR A 341 -14.91 -12.40 17.74
C THR A 341 -13.48 -12.89 17.59
N ASP A 342 -12.90 -13.22 18.74
CA ASP A 342 -11.53 -13.65 19.07
C ASP A 342 -10.90 -14.78 18.20
N ARG A 343 -11.49 -15.16 17.06
CA ARG A 343 -10.93 -16.13 16.11
C ARG A 343 -9.74 -15.60 15.31
N LEU A 344 -9.62 -14.28 15.10
CA LEU A 344 -8.39 -13.67 14.60
C LEU A 344 -7.17 -13.99 15.50
N ASN A 345 -7.41 -14.13 16.82
CA ASN A 345 -6.37 -14.44 17.80
C ASN A 345 -5.94 -15.92 17.81
N GLN A 346 -6.76 -16.84 17.29
CA GLN A 346 -6.45 -18.29 17.32
C GLN A 346 -5.69 -18.80 16.08
N GLN A 347 -5.89 -18.19 14.91
CA GLN A 347 -5.30 -18.66 13.64
C GLN A 347 -4.21 -17.72 13.08
N GLY A 348 -3.97 -16.58 13.73
CA GLY A 348 -3.12 -15.52 13.21
C GLY A 348 -3.84 -14.68 12.13
N PRO A 349 -3.49 -13.37 12.01
CA PRO A 349 -4.27 -12.40 11.24
C PRO A 349 -4.33 -12.71 9.75
N MET A 350 -3.26 -13.27 9.18
CA MET A 350 -3.20 -13.59 7.75
C MET A 350 -4.06 -14.80 7.36
N ALA A 351 -4.10 -15.85 8.19
CA ALA A 351 -4.87 -17.06 7.88
C ALA A 351 -6.36 -16.85 8.13
N ALA A 352 -6.71 -16.16 9.21
CA ALA A 352 -8.09 -15.75 9.47
C ALA A 352 -8.61 -14.81 8.36
N MET A 353 -7.77 -13.91 7.86
CA MET A 353 -8.10 -13.06 6.73
C MET A 353 -8.25 -13.84 5.42
N ALA A 354 -7.36 -14.80 5.13
CA ALA A 354 -7.49 -15.68 3.97
C ALA A 354 -8.83 -16.45 3.99
N ASN A 355 -9.18 -17.05 5.13
CA ASN A 355 -10.46 -17.74 5.32
C ASN A 355 -11.67 -16.80 5.19
N LEU A 356 -11.59 -15.59 5.74
CA LEU A 356 -12.63 -14.58 5.61
C LEU A 356 -12.82 -14.23 4.14
N MET A 357 -11.73 -13.97 3.43
CA MET A 357 -11.74 -13.54 2.04
C MET A 357 -12.23 -14.64 1.09
N ASP A 358 -11.88 -15.90 1.34
CA ASP A 358 -12.43 -17.03 0.58
C ASP A 358 -13.95 -17.13 0.77
N ARG A 359 -14.47 -16.89 1.97
CA ARG A 359 -15.93 -16.81 2.21
C ARG A 359 -16.60 -15.63 1.50
N PHE A 360 -15.95 -14.46 1.44
CA PHE A 360 -16.44 -13.33 0.64
C PHE A 360 -16.56 -13.72 -0.84
N ARG A 361 -15.56 -14.46 -1.36
CA ARG A 361 -15.53 -14.94 -2.75
C ARG A 361 -16.61 -15.99 -3.02
N GLU A 362 -16.74 -17.00 -2.16
CA GLU A 362 -17.78 -18.04 -2.26
C GLU A 362 -19.20 -17.45 -2.23
N SER A 363 -19.40 -16.42 -1.40
CA SER A 363 -20.68 -15.75 -1.22
C SER A 363 -20.99 -14.68 -2.29
N ARG A 364 -20.08 -14.48 -3.27
CA ARG A 364 -20.17 -13.47 -4.33
C ARG A 364 -20.44 -12.05 -3.80
N ILE A 365 -19.82 -11.70 -2.68
CA ILE A 365 -19.94 -10.38 -2.08
C ILE A 365 -18.97 -9.43 -2.81
N SER A 366 -19.51 -8.39 -3.42
CA SER A 366 -18.77 -7.26 -4.00
C SER A 366 -18.47 -6.23 -2.91
N ILE A 367 -17.18 -5.91 -2.77
CA ILE A 367 -16.67 -4.92 -1.82
C ILE A 367 -16.44 -3.58 -2.56
N PRO A 368 -16.81 -2.43 -1.99
CA PRO A 368 -16.47 -1.13 -2.57
C PRO A 368 -14.95 -0.91 -2.65
N ASP A 369 -14.46 -0.38 -3.78
CA ASP A 369 -13.03 -0.06 -3.97
C ASP A 369 -12.47 0.84 -2.86
N SER A 370 -13.25 1.83 -2.39
CA SER A 370 -12.85 2.72 -1.31
C SER A 370 -12.73 2.01 0.05
N TYR A 371 -13.47 0.91 0.27
CA TYR A 371 -13.34 0.07 1.45
C TYR A 371 -12.13 -0.87 1.35
N ILE A 372 -11.77 -1.37 0.17
CA ILE A 372 -10.59 -2.23 0.00
C ILE A 372 -9.33 -1.52 0.53
N GLY A 373 -9.15 -0.24 0.17
CA GLY A 373 -8.03 0.57 0.69
C GLY A 373 -8.04 0.72 2.22
N ILE A 374 -9.21 0.96 2.81
CA ILE A 374 -9.38 1.06 4.27
C ILE A 374 -9.11 -0.28 4.95
N SER A 375 -9.62 -1.38 4.39
CA SER A 375 -9.42 -2.72 4.95
C SER A 375 -7.94 -3.09 5.00
N ARG A 376 -7.15 -2.74 3.98
CA ARG A 376 -5.69 -2.95 3.96
C ARG A 376 -4.99 -2.24 5.12
N VAL A 377 -5.38 -0.99 5.37
CA VAL A 377 -4.90 -0.20 6.51
C VAL A 377 -5.18 -0.92 7.82
N LEU A 378 -6.45 -1.30 8.05
CA LEU A 378 -6.87 -1.96 9.28
C LEU A 378 -6.19 -3.32 9.47
N ILE A 379 -6.03 -4.10 8.41
CA ILE A 379 -5.34 -5.41 8.44
C ILE A 379 -3.88 -5.24 8.81
N THR A 380 -3.19 -4.29 8.15
CA THR A 380 -1.77 -4.07 8.40
C THR A 380 -1.55 -3.60 9.83
N LEU A 381 -2.34 -2.63 10.31
CA LEU A 381 -2.25 -2.16 11.69
C LEU A 381 -2.68 -3.22 12.71
N GLY A 382 -3.72 -4.01 12.42
CA GLY A 382 -4.15 -5.13 13.26
C GLY A 382 -3.04 -6.17 13.42
N GLY A 383 -2.33 -6.48 12.34
CA GLY A 383 -1.14 -7.34 12.39
C GLY A 383 -0.03 -6.78 13.30
N PHE A 384 0.16 -5.46 13.32
CA PHE A 384 1.10 -4.81 14.25
C PHE A 384 0.68 -4.95 15.70
N LEU A 385 -0.58 -4.62 15.99
CA LEU A 385 -1.13 -4.72 17.34
C LEU A 385 -0.98 -6.14 17.88
N MET A 386 -1.28 -7.16 17.07
CA MET A 386 -1.09 -8.56 17.44
C MET A 386 0.39 -8.93 17.65
N THR A 387 1.28 -8.50 16.75
CA THR A 387 2.71 -8.83 16.83
C THR A 387 3.31 -8.33 18.15
N TYR A 388 2.91 -7.14 18.60
CA TYR A 388 3.41 -6.53 19.83
C TYR A 388 2.46 -6.73 21.03
N GLN A 389 1.48 -7.63 20.93
CA GLN A 389 0.52 -7.95 22.01
C GLN A 389 -0.21 -6.72 22.58
N VAL A 390 -0.43 -5.71 21.75
CA VAL A 390 -1.14 -4.50 22.15
C VAL A 390 -2.64 -4.80 22.11
N PRO A 391 -3.35 -4.70 23.26
CA PRO A 391 -4.79 -4.91 23.27
C PRO A 391 -5.47 -3.88 22.39
N PHE A 392 -6.49 -4.32 21.65
CA PHE A 392 -7.23 -3.45 20.75
C PHE A 392 -8.14 -2.54 21.57
N ASP A 393 -7.71 -1.31 21.85
CA ASP A 393 -8.57 -0.28 22.46
C ASP A 393 -9.34 0.46 21.37
N TRP A 394 -10.58 0.03 21.17
CA TRP A 394 -11.50 0.63 20.21
C TRP A 394 -11.92 2.06 20.58
N THR A 395 -11.71 2.53 21.82
CA THR A 395 -12.26 3.81 22.31
C THR A 395 -11.78 5.01 21.46
N PRO A 396 -12.69 5.80 20.85
CA PRO A 396 -12.31 6.99 20.09
C PRO A 396 -11.64 7.99 21.02
N PRO A 397 -10.63 8.74 20.56
CA PRO A 397 -9.89 9.68 21.41
C PRO A 397 -10.80 10.72 22.08
N GLU A 398 -11.94 11.08 21.48
CA GLU A 398 -12.90 12.02 22.06
C GLU A 398 -13.67 11.46 23.27
N ARG A 399 -13.67 10.14 23.44
CA ARG A 399 -14.36 9.43 24.54
C ARG A 399 -13.38 8.77 25.52
N ARG A 400 -12.08 8.83 25.27
CA ARG A 400 -11.08 8.34 26.21
C ARG A 400 -11.04 9.29 27.42
N PRO A 401 -11.04 8.77 28.66
CA PRO A 401 -10.81 9.61 29.83
C PRO A 401 -9.46 10.32 29.68
N ALA A 402 -9.39 11.61 30.04
CA ALA A 402 -8.12 12.32 30.09
C ALA A 402 -7.16 11.52 30.97
N ARG A 403 -6.00 11.13 30.41
CA ARG A 403 -4.96 10.49 31.23
C ARG A 403 -4.55 11.50 32.32
N PRO A 404 -4.48 11.08 33.59
CA PRO A 404 -4.12 11.95 34.71
C PRO A 404 -2.71 12.54 34.56
#